data_AF-A0A349E5X2-F1
#
_entry.id   AF-A0A349E5X2-F1
#
_cell.length_a   1.000
_cell.length_b   1.000
_cell.length_c   1.000
_cell.angle_alpha   90.00
_cell.angle_beta   90.00
_cell.angle_gamma   90.00
#
_symmetry.space_group_name_H-M   'P 1'
#
loop_
_entity.id
_entity.type
_entity.pdbx_description
1 polymer ?
#
loop_
_entity_poly.entity_id
_entity_poly.type
_entity_poly.pdbx_seq_one_letter_code
_entity_poly.pdbx_strand_id
1 'polypeptide(L)' 'MNQQHYRVVISYNGSDYFGWQDLGDGGEKPTVQFEVLQALRKISKYAQCVVAGASRTDA' A
#
# COMPACT_ATOMS: atom_id res chain seq x y z
N MET A 1 -21.07 -5.36 9.37
CA MET A 1 -19.73 -5.98 9.25
C MET A 1 -18.80 -5.21 10.16
N ASN A 2 -18.09 -5.86 11.08
CA ASN A 2 -17.15 -5.15 11.95
C ASN A 2 -15.85 -4.91 11.17
N GLN A 3 -15.55 -3.65 10.86
CA GLN A 3 -14.27 -3.26 10.29
C GLN A 3 -13.21 -3.33 11.40
N GLN A 4 -12.22 -4.20 11.20
CA GLN A 4 -11.06 -4.28 12.10
C GLN A 4 -9.99 -3.32 11.62
N HIS A 5 -9.52 -2.45 12.51
CA HIS A 5 -8.50 -1.45 12.21
C HIS A 5 -7.19 -1.88 12.84
N TYR A 6 -6.12 -1.82 12.04
CA TYR A 6 -4.78 -2.18 12.45
C TYR A 6 -3.83 -1.02 12.18
N ARG A 7 -2.93 -0.73 13.11
CA ARG A 7 -1.83 0.22 12.92
C ARG A 7 -0.57 -0.56 12.57
N VAL A 8 0.06 -0.19 11.46
CA VAL A 8 1.33 -0.76 11.02
C VAL A 8 2.38 0.32 10.90
N VAL A 9 3.64 -0.06 11.10
CA VAL A 9 4.81 0.78 10.81
C VAL A 9 5.54 0.10 9.66
N ILE A 10 5.82 0.85 8.60
CA ILE A 10 6.48 0.35 7.40
C ILE A 10 7.74 1.16 7.13
N SER A 11 8.77 0.48 6.63
CA SER A 11 10.02 1.07 6.16
C SER A 11 10.30 0.50 4.78
N TYR A 12 10.76 1.32 3.85
CA TYR A 12 11.05 0.93 2.47
C TYR A 12 12.17 1.81 1.91
N ASN A 13 12.87 1.30 0.90
CA ASN A 13 13.81 2.08 0.10
C ASN A 13 13.04 2.83 -0.99
N GLY A 14 13.01 4.16 -0.94
CA GLY A 14 12.25 4.99 -1.88
C GLY A 14 12.68 4.82 -3.34
N SER A 15 13.94 4.49 -3.62
CA SER A 15 14.48 4.42 -4.98
C SER A 15 13.87 3.32 -5.86
N ASP A 16 13.23 2.34 -5.24
CA ASP A 16 12.59 1.20 -5.93
C ASP A 16 11.12 1.46 -6.27
N TYR A 17 10.54 2.58 -5.84
CA TYR A 17 9.10 2.89 -5.94
C TYR A 17 8.84 4.29 -6.48
N PHE A 18 7.66 4.50 -7.09
CA PHE A 18 7.17 5.85 -7.40
C PHE A 18 6.37 6.44 -6.24
N GLY A 19 7.05 6.64 -5.12
CA GLY A 19 6.46 7.20 -3.90
C GLY A 19 5.35 6.33 -3.29
N TRP A 20 4.52 6.95 -2.46
CA TRP A 20 3.49 6.25 -1.68
C TRP A 20 2.24 5.92 -2.49
N GLN A 21 1.63 6.93 -3.13
CA GLN A 21 0.23 6.89 -3.54
C GLN A 21 0.01 6.11 -4.83
N ASP A 22 -0.83 5.07 -4.80
CA ASP A 22 -1.32 4.41 -6.00
C ASP A 22 -2.42 5.26 -6.67
N LEU A 23 -2.23 5.56 -7.95
CA LEU A 23 -3.19 6.29 -8.79
C LEU A 23 -3.81 5.41 -9.90
N GLY A 24 -3.46 4.12 -9.93
CA GLY A 24 -4.07 3.13 -10.83
C GLY A 24 -3.61 3.20 -12.29
N ASP A 25 -2.56 3.97 -12.59
CA ASP A 25 -2.00 4.15 -13.93
C ASP A 25 -0.88 3.15 -14.28
N GLY A 26 -0.54 2.22 -13.37
CA GLY A 26 0.28 1.04 -13.67
C GLY A 26 1.59 1.37 -14.38
N GLY A 27 2.39 2.27 -13.79
CA GLY A 27 3.68 2.70 -14.34
C GLY A 27 4.76 1.60 -14.34
N GLU A 28 5.98 1.97 -14.78
CA GLU A 28 7.16 1.08 -14.83
C GLU A 28 7.60 0.54 -13.46
N LYS A 29 7.33 1.28 -12.38
CA LYS A 29 7.61 0.88 -10.99
C LYS A 29 6.32 0.94 -10.17
N PRO A 30 6.10 0.00 -9.25
CA PRO A 30 4.96 0.05 -8.34
C PRO A 30 5.09 1.21 -7.34
N THR A 31 3.98 1.60 -6.74
CA THR A 31 3.96 2.49 -5.58
C THR A 31 3.95 1.66 -4.29
N VAL A 32 4.36 2.25 -3.17
CA VAL A 32 4.39 1.52 -1.90
C VAL A 32 2.98 1.11 -1.46
N GLN A 33 1.96 1.96 -1.69
CA GLN A 33 0.58 1.61 -1.36
C GLN A 33 0.09 0.39 -2.15
N PHE A 34 0.44 0.28 -3.44
CA PHE A 34 0.10 -0.85 -4.27
C PHE A 34 0.67 -2.16 -3.70
N GLU A 35 1.96 -2.20 -3.38
CA GLU A 35 2.61 -3.39 -2.82
C GLU A 35 2.00 -3.82 -1.49
N VAL A 36 1.74 -2.86 -0.59
CA VAL A 36 1.10 -3.15 0.69
C VAL A 36 -0.30 -3.72 0.49
N LEU A 37 -1.08 -3.18 -0.45
CA LEU A 37 -2.40 -3.72 -0.78
C LEU A 37 -2.31 -5.13 -1.35
N GLN A 38 -1.35 -5.43 -2.24
CA GLN A 38 -1.14 -6.79 -2.76
C GLN A 38 -0.76 -7.78 -1.66
N ALA A 39 0.11 -7.39 -0.73
CA ALA A 39 0.48 -8.21 0.42
C ALA A 39 -0.73 -8.48 1.32
N LEU A 40 -1.50 -7.44 1.66
CA LEU A 40 -2.70 -7.56 2.49
C LEU A 40 -3.76 -8.44 1.84
N ARG A 41 -3.98 -8.34 0.53
CA ARG A 41 -4.90 -9.23 -0.20
C ARG A 41 -4.52 -10.70 -0.04
N LYS A 42 -3.23 -11.03 -0.10
CA LYS A 42 -2.77 -12.42 0.10
C LYS A 42 -3.00 -12.87 1.55
N ILE A 43 -2.62 -12.04 2.52
CA ILE A 43 -2.76 -12.34 3.96
C ILE A 43 -4.24 -12.48 4.37
N SER A 44 -5.11 -11.63 3.84
CA SER A 44 -6.54 -11.57 4.17
C SER A 44 -7.39 -12.59 3.40
N LYS A 45 -6.78 -13.50 2.65
CA LYS A 45 -7.49 -14.43 1.73
C LYS A 45 -8.42 -13.70 0.76
N TYR A 46 -7.91 -12.61 0.19
CA TYR A 46 -8.58 -11.76 -0.79
C TYR A 46 -9.81 -11.03 -0.27
N ALA A 47 -9.97 -10.90 1.05
CA ALA A 47 -10.95 -9.98 1.62
C ALA A 47 -10.63 -8.53 1.20
N GLN A 48 -11.67 -7.69 1.10
CA GLN A 48 -11.50 -6.28 0.78
C GLN A 48 -10.68 -5.59 1.89
N CYS A 49 -9.60 -4.92 1.49
CA CYS A 49 -8.72 -4.17 2.40
C CYS A 49 -8.57 -2.74 1.90
N VAL A 50 -8.40 -1.81 2.83
CA VAL A 50 -8.09 -0.40 2.57
C VAL A 50 -6.88 -0.02 3.40
N VAL A 51 -5.98 0.78 2.83
CA VAL A 51 -4.78 1.28 3.50
C VAL A 51 -4.77 2.80 3.42
N ALA A 52 -4.63 3.45 4.57
CA ALA A 52 -4.41 4.88 4.67
C ALA A 52 -2.98 5.13 5.17
N GLY A 53 -2.24 6.00 4.47
CA GLY A 53 -0.91 6.45 4.88
C GLY A 53 -1.00 7.64 5.85
N ALA A 54 -0.08 7.73 6.80
CA ALA A 54 0.02 8.91 7.67
C ALA A 54 0.53 10.15 6.92
N SER A 55 1.34 9.94 5.88
CA SER A 55 1.84 10.97 4.98
C SER A 55 2.04 10.39 3.59
N ARG A 56 1.85 11.22 2.55
CA ARG A 56 2.26 10.88 1.18
C ARG A 56 3.75 11.20 1.02
N THR A 57 4.53 10.24 0.53
CA THR A 57 5.89 10.46 0.03
C THR A 57 5.86 10.50 -1.50
N ASP A 58 6.78 11.27 -2.08
CA ASP A 58 6.98 11.39 -3.54
C ASP A 58 8.13 10.49 -4.01
N ALA A 59 8.28 10.36 -5.32
CA ALA A 59 9.35 9.63 -5.99
C ALA A 59 10.72 10.33 -5.90
#